data_AF-A0A960I340-F1
#
_entry.id   AF-A0A960I340-F1
#
_cell.length_a   1.000
_cell.length_b   1.000
_cell.length_c   1.000
_cell.angle_alpha   90.00
_cell.angle_beta   90.00
_cell.angle_gamma   90.00
#
_symmetry.space_group_name_H-M   'P 1'
#
loop_
_entity.id
_entity.type
_entity.pdbx_description
1 polymer ?
#
loop_
_entity_poly.entity_id
_entity_poly.type
_entity_poly.pdbx_seq_one_letter_code
_entity_poly.pdbx_strand_id
1 'polypeptide(L)'
;MTTAAAAPPAPAAHTMHGADWARWALPGVVWGTSFFFIAEALDGFPAAVITPLRVGLGFLTLGLVPAARRTRITGTDRWRIVLLGTIWMAIPLSLFPFAEQHVSSSVTGMLNGGTPIFVTIVAAFLARRAPHARQIAGLLLGLAGVVLIALPTAGDGGNSLGGIALILLALVFYGFALNVAVPLQQRYGSLPVLWRAQAVALVLTTPLGLLHAGDVTFGWRPTLSMVGLGVLGTALAYVAMADNAGRLGSSRASASVYLIPVVSLVLGAAVRNEDVAALSVAGCAVALAGAWMAGRG
;
A
#
# COMPACT_ATOMS: atom_id res chain seq x y z
N MET A 1 14.97 -25.96 44.99
CA MET A 1 13.92 -24.92 44.94
C MET A 1 14.28 -23.94 43.83
N THR A 2 13.71 -24.13 42.64
CA THR A 2 13.89 -23.27 41.48
C THR A 2 12.89 -22.12 41.57
N THR A 3 13.39 -20.91 41.82
CA THR A 3 12.61 -19.67 41.77
C THR A 3 12.20 -19.40 40.32
N ALA A 4 10.92 -19.61 40.01
CA ALA A 4 10.32 -19.19 38.75
C ALA A 4 10.34 -17.66 38.68
N ALA A 5 11.12 -17.10 37.74
CA ALA A 5 11.12 -15.68 37.46
C ALA A 5 9.72 -15.28 36.93
N ALA A 6 9.09 -14.32 37.61
CA ALA A 6 7.80 -13.76 37.20
C ALA A 6 7.90 -13.16 35.79
N ALA A 7 6.94 -13.50 34.92
CA ALA A 7 6.84 -12.91 33.59
C ALA A 7 6.70 -11.38 33.70
N PRO A 8 7.33 -10.60 32.79
CA PRO A 8 7.21 -9.16 32.79
C PRO A 8 5.74 -8.73 32.62
N PRO A 9 5.30 -7.65 33.28
CA PRO A 9 3.93 -7.16 33.17
C PRO A 9 3.59 -6.84 31.72
N ALA A 10 2.38 -7.21 31.30
CA ALA A 10 1.86 -6.85 29.98
C ALA A 10 1.96 -5.33 29.79
N PRO A 11 2.39 -4.84 28.61
CA PRO A 11 2.50 -3.41 28.35
C PRO A 11 1.15 -2.74 28.63
N ALA A 12 1.18 -1.67 29.43
CA ALA A 12 -0.01 -0.93 29.81
C ALA A 12 -0.81 -0.53 28.56
N ALA A 13 -2.14 -0.68 28.63
CA ALA A 13 -3.02 -0.27 27.55
C ALA A 13 -2.85 1.25 27.33
N HIS A 14 -2.09 1.64 26.32
CA HIS A 14 -1.98 3.05 25.91
C HIS A 14 -3.38 3.58 25.57
N THR A 15 -3.93 4.41 26.46
CA THR A 15 -5.14 5.19 26.20
C THR A 15 -4.79 6.26 25.17
N MET A 16 -5.34 6.13 23.96
CA MET A 16 -5.07 7.07 22.87
C MET A 16 -5.76 8.41 23.12
N HIS A 17 -4.99 9.48 23.19
CA HIS A 17 -5.54 10.85 23.19
C HIS A 17 -5.87 11.31 21.76
N GLY A 18 -6.54 12.46 21.60
CA GLY A 18 -6.94 12.98 20.28
C GLY A 18 -5.77 13.13 19.30
N ALA A 19 -4.61 13.60 19.77
CA ALA A 19 -3.40 13.71 18.95
C ALA A 19 -2.84 12.35 18.51
N ASP A 20 -3.03 11.28 19.29
CA ASP A 20 -2.60 9.93 18.93
C ASP A 20 -3.49 9.34 17.84
N TRP A 21 -4.79 9.63 17.86
CA TRP A 21 -5.72 9.24 16.80
C TRP A 21 -5.36 9.88 15.45
N ALA A 22 -5.03 11.17 15.45
CA ALA A 22 -4.59 11.87 14.23
C ALA A 22 -3.30 11.26 13.65
N ARG A 23 -2.30 10.97 14.50
CA ARG A 23 -1.04 10.32 14.09
C ARG A 23 -1.25 8.89 13.60
N TRP A 24 -2.17 8.15 14.23
CA TRP A 24 -2.54 6.81 13.82
C TRP A 24 -3.23 6.80 12.46
N ALA A 25 -4.16 7.73 12.21
CA ALA A 25 -4.92 7.80 10.96
C ALA A 25 -4.06 8.25 9.77
N LEU A 26 -2.99 9.01 10.00
CA LEU A 26 -2.19 9.67 8.98
C LEU A 26 -1.75 8.75 7.81
N PRO A 27 -1.13 7.57 8.03
CA PRO A 27 -0.72 6.71 6.92
C PRO A 27 -1.91 6.23 6.08
N GLY A 28 -3.02 5.89 6.74
CA GLY A 28 -4.24 5.44 6.07
C GLY A 28 -4.85 6.51 5.18
N VAL A 29 -4.93 7.74 5.68
CA VAL A 29 -5.44 8.89 4.93
C VAL A 29 -4.53 9.24 3.75
N VAL A 30 -3.21 9.30 3.98
CA VAL A 30 -2.25 9.65 2.93
C VAL A 30 -2.20 8.58 1.82
N TRP A 31 -2.23 7.29 2.18
CA TRP A 31 -2.27 6.22 1.18
C TRP A 31 -3.63 6.12 0.48
N GLY A 32 -4.75 6.40 1.15
CA GLY A 32 -6.06 6.53 0.49
C GLY A 32 -6.10 7.67 -0.52
N THR A 33 -5.45 8.79 -0.21
CA THR A 33 -5.32 9.95 -1.11
C THR A 33 -4.42 9.67 -2.30
N SER A 34 -3.59 8.61 -2.26
CA SER A 34 -2.63 8.34 -3.33
C SER A 34 -3.31 8.02 -4.66
N PHE A 35 -4.46 7.34 -4.67
CA PHE A 35 -5.20 7.05 -5.91
C PHE A 35 -5.75 8.32 -6.55
N PHE A 36 -6.32 9.22 -5.73
CA PHE A 36 -6.70 10.56 -6.19
C PHE A 36 -5.50 11.31 -6.80
N PHE A 37 -4.33 11.29 -6.15
CA PHE A 37 -3.15 11.95 -6.70
C PHE A 37 -2.60 11.28 -7.96
N ILE A 38 -2.74 9.96 -8.15
CA ILE A 38 -2.36 9.30 -9.40
C ILE A 38 -3.27 9.79 -10.52
N ALA A 39 -4.58 9.81 -10.32
CA ALA A 39 -5.53 10.31 -11.29
C ALA A 39 -5.29 11.79 -11.68
N GLU A 40 -4.99 12.65 -10.70
CA GLU A 40 -4.61 14.06 -10.98
C GLU A 40 -3.24 14.18 -11.66
N ALA A 41 -2.30 13.29 -11.36
CA ALA A 41 -0.99 13.28 -11.99
C ALA A 41 -1.06 12.82 -13.46
N LEU A 42 -1.96 11.89 -13.79
CA LEU A 42 -2.16 11.39 -15.15
C LEU A 42 -2.59 12.49 -16.15
N ASP A 43 -3.14 13.61 -15.65
CA ASP A 43 -3.49 14.78 -16.47
C ASP A 43 -2.25 15.53 -17.00
N GLY A 44 -1.06 15.32 -16.42
CA GLY A 44 0.18 16.00 -16.81
C GLY A 44 1.40 15.10 -16.99
N PHE A 45 1.34 13.85 -16.53
CA PHE A 45 2.46 12.91 -16.57
C PHE A 45 2.01 11.59 -17.20
N PRO A 46 2.75 11.06 -18.18
CA PRO A 46 2.52 9.69 -18.66
C PRO A 46 2.64 8.70 -17.50
N ALA A 47 1.83 7.63 -17.51
CA ALA A 47 1.83 6.59 -16.48
C ALA A 47 3.25 6.04 -16.20
N ALA A 48 4.06 5.88 -17.24
CA ALA A 48 5.46 5.45 -17.18
C ALA A 48 6.37 6.39 -16.36
N VAL A 49 6.05 7.68 -16.29
CA VAL A 49 6.83 8.72 -15.59
C VAL A 49 6.42 8.84 -14.11
N ILE A 50 5.16 8.50 -13.79
CA ILE A 50 4.61 8.64 -12.44
C ILE A 50 5.42 7.85 -11.42
N THR A 51 5.71 6.57 -11.67
CA THR A 51 6.44 5.72 -10.71
C THR A 51 7.86 6.21 -10.43
N PRO A 52 8.75 6.41 -11.41
CA PRO A 52 10.10 6.87 -11.12
C PRO A 52 10.12 8.23 -10.41
N LEU A 53 9.22 9.17 -10.74
CA LEU A 53 9.12 10.44 -10.01
C LEU A 53 8.64 10.25 -8.58
N ARG A 54 7.54 9.51 -8.37
CA ARG A 54 7.01 9.18 -7.05
C ARG A 54 8.08 8.51 -6.17
N VAL A 55 8.73 7.48 -6.69
CA VAL A 55 9.75 6.72 -5.96
C VAL A 55 11.00 7.57 -5.74
N GLY A 56 11.42 8.38 -6.72
CA GLY A 56 12.56 9.29 -6.60
C GLY A 56 12.37 10.35 -5.52
N LEU A 57 11.21 11.02 -5.53
CA LEU A 57 10.84 11.99 -4.49
C LEU A 57 10.75 11.35 -3.11
N GLY A 58 10.17 10.14 -3.03
CA GLY A 58 10.13 9.34 -1.80
C GLY A 58 11.53 8.97 -1.31
N PHE A 59 12.40 8.50 -2.20
CA PHE A 59 13.79 8.12 -1.91
C PHE A 59 14.61 9.31 -1.38
N LEU A 60 14.49 10.47 -2.02
CA LEU A 60 15.17 11.70 -1.59
C LEU A 60 14.66 12.14 -0.22
N THR A 61 13.34 12.20 -0.05
CA THR A 61 12.70 12.64 1.21
C THR A 61 13.03 11.70 2.37
N LEU A 62 12.84 10.38 2.18
CA LEU A 62 13.18 9.39 3.20
C LEU A 62 14.69 9.37 3.46
N GLY A 63 15.47 9.65 2.42
CA GLY A 63 16.91 9.84 2.50
C GLY A 63 17.31 10.94 3.47
N LEU A 64 16.51 12.00 3.67
CA LEU A 64 16.78 13.06 4.65
C LEU A 64 16.61 12.60 6.11
N VAL A 65 15.84 11.53 6.34
CA VAL A 65 15.63 10.97 7.68
C VAL A 65 16.85 10.16 8.10
N PRO A 66 17.62 10.57 9.13
CA PRO A 66 18.88 9.90 9.48
C PRO A 66 18.70 8.40 9.78
N ALA A 67 17.57 8.04 10.41
CA ALA A 67 17.23 6.65 10.72
C ALA A 67 17.17 5.73 9.48
N ALA A 68 16.83 6.25 8.29
CA ALA A 68 16.83 5.47 7.05
C ALA A 68 18.23 5.05 6.60
N ARG A 69 19.26 5.82 6.95
CA ARG A 69 20.65 5.61 6.50
C ARG A 69 21.51 4.84 7.51
N ARG A 70 21.11 4.81 8.79
CA ARG A 70 21.92 4.30 9.91
C ARG A 70 22.28 2.82 9.79
N THR A 71 21.31 1.95 9.48
CA THR A 71 21.55 0.50 9.45
C THR A 71 22.04 0.06 8.08
N ARG A 72 23.11 -0.72 8.01
CA ARG A 72 23.59 -1.36 6.77
C ARG A 72 22.98 -2.76 6.62
N ILE A 73 22.56 -3.08 5.39
CA ILE A 73 22.09 -4.42 5.03
C ILE A 73 23.27 -5.25 4.55
N THR A 74 23.41 -6.46 5.09
CA THR A 74 24.61 -7.30 4.95
C THR A 74 24.28 -8.68 4.41
N GLY A 75 25.29 -9.37 3.87
CA GLY A 75 25.16 -10.75 3.39
C GLY A 75 24.12 -10.93 2.28
N THR A 76 23.43 -12.07 2.33
CA THR A 76 22.42 -12.49 1.36
C THR A 76 21.14 -11.66 1.38
N ASP A 77 20.89 -10.91 2.46
CA ASP A 77 19.70 -10.06 2.57
C ASP A 77 19.71 -8.90 1.56
N ARG A 78 20.86 -8.57 0.96
CA ARG A 78 20.94 -7.62 -0.18
C ARG A 78 20.10 -8.08 -1.36
N TRP A 79 20.09 -9.38 -1.68
CA TRP A 79 19.25 -9.92 -2.76
C TRP A 79 17.78 -9.89 -2.42
N ARG A 80 17.43 -10.09 -1.14
CA ARG A 80 16.04 -9.94 -0.68
C ARG A 80 15.57 -8.49 -0.75
N ILE A 81 16.47 -7.52 -0.61
CA ILE A 81 16.17 -6.10 -0.84
C ILE A 81 15.99 -5.78 -2.32
N VAL A 82 16.80 -6.38 -3.21
CA VAL A 82 16.57 -6.26 -4.65
C VAL A 82 15.20 -6.82 -5.01
N LEU A 83 14.89 -8.04 -4.56
CA LEU A 83 13.57 -8.64 -4.71
C LEU A 83 12.48 -7.70 -4.18
N LEU A 84 12.64 -7.20 -2.95
CA LEU A 84 11.65 -6.33 -2.32
C LEU A 84 11.46 -5.01 -3.07
N GLY A 85 12.53 -4.39 -3.57
CA GLY A 85 12.43 -3.21 -4.44
C GLY A 85 11.62 -3.51 -5.70
N THR A 86 11.81 -4.68 -6.30
CA THR A 86 11.05 -5.11 -7.49
C THR A 86 9.57 -5.35 -7.17
N ILE A 87 9.28 -6.20 -6.18
CA ILE A 87 7.91 -6.70 -5.92
C ILE A 87 7.09 -5.81 -4.99
N TRP A 88 7.71 -4.87 -4.27
CA TRP A 88 6.99 -3.95 -3.39
C TRP A 88 6.86 -2.55 -3.97
N MET A 89 7.85 -2.10 -4.74
CA MET A 89 7.94 -0.71 -5.18
C MET A 89 7.84 -0.63 -6.71
N ALA A 90 8.78 -1.22 -7.45
CA ALA A 90 8.90 -1.02 -8.90
C ALA A 90 7.65 -1.48 -9.66
N ILE A 91 7.28 -2.76 -9.51
CA ILE A 91 6.17 -3.34 -10.26
C ILE A 91 4.83 -2.82 -9.75
N PRO A 92 4.42 -3.06 -8.49
CA PRO A 92 3.07 -2.71 -8.06
C PRO A 92 2.78 -1.21 -8.11
N LEU A 93 3.74 -0.33 -7.81
CA LEU A 93 3.51 1.11 -7.94
C LEU A 93 3.40 1.58 -9.39
N SER A 94 3.96 0.83 -10.35
CA SER A 94 3.77 1.10 -11.78
C SER A 94 2.44 0.59 -12.31
N LEU A 95 1.92 -0.51 -11.77
CA LEU A 95 0.64 -1.06 -12.21
C LEU A 95 -0.52 -0.10 -11.94
N PHE A 96 -0.50 0.67 -10.84
CA PHE A 96 -1.59 1.59 -10.50
C PHE A 96 -1.80 2.73 -11.51
N PRO A 97 -0.78 3.52 -11.91
CA PRO A 97 -0.92 4.51 -12.98
C PRO A 97 -1.48 3.96 -14.29
N PHE A 98 -1.03 2.78 -14.74
CA PHE A 98 -1.55 2.15 -15.95
C PHE A 98 -2.99 1.63 -15.76
N ALA A 99 -3.34 1.18 -14.56
CA ALA A 99 -4.70 0.76 -14.24
C ALA A 99 -5.65 1.96 -14.24
N GLU A 100 -5.25 3.08 -13.65
CA GLU A 100 -6.08 4.28 -13.52
C GLU A 100 -6.34 5.02 -14.83
N GLN A 101 -5.63 4.68 -15.91
CA GLN A 101 -6.01 5.08 -17.27
C GLN A 101 -7.33 4.44 -17.73
N HIS A 102 -7.78 3.38 -17.05
CA HIS A 102 -8.93 2.57 -17.45
C HIS A 102 -9.94 2.33 -16.31
N VAL A 103 -9.59 2.70 -15.08
CA VAL A 103 -10.37 2.44 -13.86
C VAL A 103 -10.33 3.68 -12.99
N SER A 104 -11.44 4.04 -12.35
CA SER A 104 -11.49 5.24 -11.51
C SER A 104 -10.60 5.13 -10.26
N SER A 105 -10.21 6.29 -9.70
CA SER A 105 -9.38 6.31 -8.48
C SER A 105 -10.13 5.74 -7.27
N SER A 106 -11.44 5.93 -7.20
CA SER A 106 -12.31 5.33 -6.18
C SER A 106 -12.25 3.80 -6.22
N VAL A 107 -12.47 3.21 -7.40
CA VAL A 107 -12.47 1.74 -7.58
C VAL A 107 -11.08 1.18 -7.31
N THR A 108 -10.04 1.85 -7.80
CA THR A 108 -8.65 1.45 -7.58
C THR A 108 -8.30 1.41 -6.09
N GLY A 109 -8.65 2.45 -5.33
CA GLY A 109 -8.40 2.48 -3.89
C GLY A 109 -9.28 1.51 -3.08
N MET A 110 -10.54 1.30 -3.49
CA MET A 110 -11.41 0.29 -2.88
C MET A 110 -10.84 -1.12 -3.07
N LEU A 111 -10.44 -1.48 -4.29
CA LEU A 111 -9.78 -2.76 -4.58
C LEU A 111 -8.47 -2.89 -3.80
N ASN A 112 -7.68 -1.82 -3.69
CA ASN A 112 -6.45 -1.83 -2.92
C ASN A 112 -6.68 -2.15 -1.43
N GLY A 113 -7.86 -1.80 -0.88
CA GLY A 113 -8.30 -2.20 0.46
C GLY A 113 -8.31 -3.72 0.68
N GLY A 114 -8.35 -4.52 -0.39
CA GLY A 114 -8.22 -5.97 -0.37
C GLY A 114 -6.80 -6.50 -0.10
N THR A 115 -5.77 -5.65 -0.04
CA THR A 115 -4.36 -6.06 0.20
C THR A 115 -4.20 -7.09 1.34
N PRO A 116 -4.82 -6.95 2.53
CA PRO A 116 -4.65 -7.92 3.62
C PRO A 116 -5.09 -9.34 3.26
N ILE A 117 -6.09 -9.49 2.38
CA ILE A 117 -6.58 -10.79 1.89
C ILE A 117 -5.47 -11.48 1.09
N PHE A 118 -4.86 -10.76 0.14
CA PHE A 118 -3.76 -11.28 -0.68
C PHE A 118 -2.50 -11.58 0.14
N VAL A 119 -2.17 -10.74 1.13
CA VAL A 119 -1.09 -11.03 2.09
C VAL A 119 -1.31 -12.33 2.84
N THR A 120 -2.55 -12.57 3.28
CA THR A 120 -2.94 -13.78 4.01
C THR A 120 -2.91 -15.02 3.09
N ILE A 121 -3.42 -14.92 1.86
CA ILE A 121 -3.36 -16.00 0.86
C ILE A 121 -1.91 -16.39 0.58
N VAL A 122 -1.05 -15.40 0.32
CA VAL A 122 0.37 -15.65 0.08
C VAL A 122 1.07 -16.22 1.31
N ALA A 123 0.74 -15.75 2.51
CA ALA A 123 1.28 -16.29 3.75
C ALA A 123 0.94 -17.78 3.92
N ALA A 124 -0.31 -18.16 3.69
CA ALA A 124 -0.74 -19.57 3.75
C ALA A 124 -0.04 -20.44 2.70
N PHE A 125 0.09 -19.91 1.47
CA PHE A 125 0.81 -20.58 0.39
C PHE A 125 2.29 -20.82 0.74
N LEU A 126 2.99 -19.79 1.24
CA LEU A 126 4.40 -19.88 1.65
C LEU A 126 4.60 -20.81 2.85
N ALA A 127 3.66 -20.81 3.80
CA ALA A 127 3.70 -21.67 4.97
C ALA A 127 3.42 -23.16 4.66
N ARG A 128 2.89 -23.47 3.46
CA ARG A 128 2.43 -24.81 3.05
C ARG A 128 1.51 -25.46 4.09
N ARG A 129 0.69 -24.65 4.77
CA ARG A 129 -0.25 -25.08 5.80
C ARG A 129 -1.63 -24.51 5.49
N ALA A 130 -2.65 -25.33 5.69
CA ALA A 130 -4.03 -24.89 5.52
C ALA A 130 -4.36 -23.81 6.57
N PRO A 131 -4.97 -22.68 6.16
CA PRO A 131 -5.48 -21.69 7.09
C PRO A 131 -6.56 -22.29 8.00
N HIS A 132 -6.75 -21.72 9.19
CA HIS A 132 -7.86 -22.12 10.06
C HIS A 132 -9.22 -21.80 9.40
N ALA A 133 -10.28 -22.54 9.72
CA ALA A 133 -11.60 -22.39 9.08
C ALA A 133 -12.14 -20.94 9.10
N ARG A 134 -11.90 -20.22 10.21
CA ARG A 134 -12.25 -18.80 10.34
C ARG A 134 -11.49 -17.90 9.36
N GLN A 135 -10.20 -18.18 9.14
CA GLN A 135 -9.36 -17.45 8.19
C GLN A 135 -9.82 -17.73 6.76
N ILE A 136 -10.15 -18.99 6.42
CA ILE A 136 -10.73 -19.35 5.12
C ILE A 136 -12.05 -18.60 4.87
N ALA A 137 -12.96 -18.58 5.85
CA ALA A 137 -14.22 -17.85 5.72
C ALA A 137 -14.00 -16.34 5.48
N GLY A 138 -13.06 -15.73 6.21
CA GLY A 138 -12.68 -14.33 6.00
C GLY A 138 -12.08 -14.07 4.61
N LEU A 139 -11.23 -14.98 4.12
CA LEU A 139 -10.66 -14.90 2.77
C LEU A 139 -11.73 -14.99 1.69
N LEU A 140 -12.66 -15.93 1.79
CA LEU A 140 -13.76 -16.09 0.84
C LEU A 140 -14.68 -14.87 0.83
N LEU A 141 -15.04 -14.36 2.01
CA LEU A 141 -15.83 -13.13 2.14
C LEU A 141 -15.10 -11.94 1.54
N GLY A 142 -13.79 -11.83 1.82
CA GLY A 142 -12.94 -10.78 1.28
C GLY A 142 -12.87 -10.79 -0.25
N LEU A 143 -12.65 -11.97 -0.84
CA LEU A 143 -12.63 -12.17 -2.28
C LEU A 143 -13.98 -11.88 -2.92
N ALA A 144 -15.09 -12.26 -2.28
CA ALA A 144 -16.42 -11.89 -2.73
C ALA A 144 -16.58 -10.36 -2.77
N GLY A 145 -16.12 -9.66 -1.73
CA GLY A 145 -16.10 -8.19 -1.72
C GLY A 145 -15.29 -7.59 -2.88
N VAL A 146 -14.10 -8.12 -3.16
CA VAL A 146 -13.27 -7.71 -4.31
C VAL A 146 -14.01 -7.89 -5.64
N VAL A 147 -14.71 -9.01 -5.82
CA VAL A 147 -15.53 -9.26 -7.03
C VAL A 147 -16.67 -8.24 -7.12
N LEU A 148 -17.37 -7.97 -6.02
CA LEU A 148 -18.47 -6.99 -5.99
C LEU A 148 -17.98 -5.56 -6.31
N ILE A 149 -16.76 -5.20 -5.90
CA ILE A 149 -16.13 -3.92 -6.26
C ILE A 149 -15.90 -3.83 -7.76
N ALA A 150 -15.34 -4.88 -8.35
CA ALA A 150 -14.92 -4.91 -9.75
C ALA A 150 -16.07 -5.10 -10.75
N LEU A 151 -17.18 -5.72 -10.34
CA LEU A 151 -18.24 -6.16 -11.24
C LEU A 151 -18.89 -5.03 -12.06
N PRO A 152 -19.22 -3.85 -11.50
CA PRO A 152 -19.77 -2.74 -12.27
C PRO A 152 -18.78 -2.25 -13.34
N THR A 153 -17.53 -2.02 -12.94
CA THR A 153 -16.47 -1.52 -13.83
C THR A 153 -16.10 -2.51 -14.93
N ALA A 154 -16.26 -3.81 -14.69
CA ALA A 154 -16.08 -4.83 -15.72
C ALA A 154 -17.15 -4.76 -16.84
N GLY A 155 -18.33 -4.20 -16.54
CA GLY A 155 -19.45 -4.05 -17.47
C GLY A 155 -19.42 -2.78 -18.32
N ASP A 156 -18.60 -1.79 -17.97
CA ASP A 156 -18.57 -0.46 -18.61
C ASP A 156 -17.97 -0.47 -20.05
N GLY A 157 -17.44 -1.60 -20.50
CA GLY A 157 -16.77 -1.73 -21.81
C GLY A 157 -15.35 -1.15 -21.84
N GLY A 158 -14.69 -1.18 -22.99
CA GLY A 158 -13.30 -0.71 -23.15
C GLY A 158 -12.25 -1.63 -22.50
N ASN A 159 -11.14 -1.04 -22.01
CA ASN A 159 -10.01 -1.77 -21.41
C ASN A 159 -10.08 -1.83 -19.86
N SER A 160 -11.27 -1.64 -19.27
CA SER A 160 -11.50 -1.61 -17.82
C SER A 160 -11.16 -2.94 -17.12
N LEU A 161 -11.41 -4.07 -17.78
CA LEU A 161 -10.96 -5.39 -17.30
C LEU A 161 -9.44 -5.50 -17.19
N GLY A 162 -8.72 -4.90 -18.15
CA GLY A 162 -7.26 -4.80 -18.11
C GLY A 162 -6.79 -4.01 -16.90
N GLY A 163 -7.41 -2.85 -16.62
CA GLY A 163 -7.10 -2.05 -15.43
C GLY A 163 -7.37 -2.79 -14.11
N ILE A 164 -8.51 -3.49 -14.00
CA ILE A 164 -8.81 -4.34 -12.83
C ILE A 164 -7.74 -5.44 -12.67
N ALA A 165 -7.34 -6.10 -13.75
CA ALA A 165 -6.31 -7.14 -13.72
C ALA A 165 -4.95 -6.60 -13.24
N LEU A 166 -4.55 -5.39 -13.67
CA LEU A 166 -3.33 -4.73 -13.20
C LEU A 166 -3.39 -4.45 -11.69
N ILE A 167 -4.55 -4.02 -11.16
CA ILE A 167 -4.74 -3.78 -9.72
C ILE A 167 -4.62 -5.08 -8.94
N LEU A 168 -5.32 -6.14 -9.36
CA LEU A 168 -5.25 -7.45 -8.70
C LEU A 168 -3.84 -8.03 -8.75
N LEU A 169 -3.12 -7.84 -9.85
CA LEU A 169 -1.72 -8.22 -9.97
C LEU A 169 -0.84 -7.45 -8.96
N ALA A 170 -1.05 -6.15 -8.80
CA ALA A 170 -0.35 -5.34 -7.78
C ALA A 170 -0.61 -5.87 -6.36
N LEU A 171 -1.84 -6.29 -6.05
CA LEU A 171 -2.19 -6.87 -4.76
C LEU A 171 -1.49 -8.21 -4.49
N VAL A 172 -1.36 -9.05 -5.51
CA VAL A 172 -0.56 -10.29 -5.42
C VAL A 172 0.90 -9.96 -5.12
N PHE A 173 1.49 -9.00 -5.83
CA PHE A 173 2.84 -8.52 -5.58
C PHE A 173 3.01 -7.99 -4.14
N TYR A 174 2.06 -7.20 -3.64
CA TYR A 174 2.04 -6.78 -2.23
C TYR A 174 1.95 -7.94 -1.25
N GLY A 175 1.19 -8.99 -1.59
CA GLY A 175 1.12 -10.21 -0.78
C GLY A 175 2.50 -10.85 -0.58
N PHE A 176 3.26 -11.03 -1.64
CA PHE A 176 4.64 -11.54 -1.55
C PHE A 176 5.58 -10.54 -0.87
N ALA A 177 5.50 -9.26 -1.26
CA ALA A 177 6.35 -8.20 -0.73
C ALA A 177 6.28 -8.11 0.78
N LEU A 178 5.07 -8.06 1.36
CA LEU A 178 4.88 -7.87 2.79
C LEU A 178 5.34 -9.08 3.61
N ASN A 179 5.18 -10.30 3.08
CA ASN A 179 5.72 -11.52 3.70
C ASN A 179 7.26 -11.53 3.72
N VAL A 180 7.93 -10.95 2.72
CA VAL A 180 9.39 -10.80 2.70
C VAL A 180 9.87 -9.59 3.52
N ALA A 181 9.09 -8.50 3.53
CA ALA A 181 9.44 -7.24 4.17
C ALA A 181 9.45 -7.37 5.69
N VAL A 182 8.44 -8.01 6.30
CA VAL A 182 8.29 -8.05 7.76
C VAL A 182 9.55 -8.56 8.48
N PRO A 183 10.14 -9.73 8.12
CA PRO A 183 11.37 -10.19 8.78
C PRO A 183 12.57 -9.26 8.56
N LEU A 184 12.69 -8.66 7.37
CA LEU A 184 13.79 -7.73 7.08
C LEU A 184 13.65 -6.44 7.88
N GLN A 185 12.43 -5.91 8.01
CA GLN A 185 12.17 -4.70 8.79
C GLN A 185 12.36 -4.94 10.29
N GLN A 186 12.03 -6.12 10.80
CA GLN A 186 12.35 -6.51 12.18
C GLN A 186 13.87 -6.59 12.41
N ARG A 187 14.63 -7.09 11.43
CA ARG A 187 16.09 -7.24 11.54
C ARG A 187 16.87 -5.92 11.39
N TYR A 188 16.48 -5.07 10.44
CA TYR A 188 17.27 -3.89 10.05
C TYR A 188 16.59 -2.55 10.34
N GLY A 189 15.32 -2.57 10.76
CA GLY A 189 14.46 -1.40 10.87
C GLY A 189 13.67 -1.14 9.58
N SER A 190 12.45 -0.59 9.74
CA SER A 190 11.55 -0.34 8.60
C SER A 190 12.12 0.65 7.58
N LEU A 191 12.62 1.81 8.07
CA LEU A 191 13.12 2.88 7.19
C LEU A 191 14.39 2.48 6.40
N PRO A 192 15.40 1.81 6.99
CA PRO A 192 16.54 1.30 6.24
C PRO A 192 16.20 0.33 5.11
N VAL A 193 15.19 -0.52 5.31
CA VAL A 193 14.72 -1.49 4.31
C VAL A 193 13.99 -0.76 3.18
N LEU A 194 13.05 0.11 3.54
CA LEU A 194 12.26 0.90 2.59
C LEU A 194 13.13 1.78 1.70
N TRP A 195 14.07 2.53 2.29
CA TRP A 195 14.93 3.44 1.54
C TRP A 195 15.76 2.72 0.47
N ARG A 196 16.25 1.51 0.77
CA ARG A 196 17.00 0.70 -0.20
C ARG A 196 16.10 0.00 -1.22
N ALA A 197 14.90 -0.43 -0.83
CA ALA A 197 13.90 -0.94 -1.77
C ALA A 197 13.48 0.15 -2.78
N GLN A 198 13.33 1.40 -2.33
CA GLN A 198 13.09 2.55 -3.21
C GLN A 198 14.28 2.83 -4.14
N ALA A 199 15.53 2.71 -3.66
CA ALA A 199 16.70 2.86 -4.52
C ALA A 199 16.70 1.83 -5.66
N VAL A 200 16.42 0.57 -5.35
CA VAL A 200 16.29 -0.50 -6.37
C VAL A 200 15.18 -0.16 -7.34
N ALA A 201 13.99 0.21 -6.85
CA ALA A 201 12.86 0.52 -7.70
C ALA A 201 13.13 1.71 -8.61
N LEU A 202 13.76 2.77 -8.09
CA LEU A 202 14.16 3.92 -8.87
C LEU A 202 15.06 3.51 -10.05
N VAL A 203 16.08 2.67 -9.81
CA VAL A 203 16.95 2.16 -10.88
C VAL A 203 16.15 1.36 -11.91
N LEU A 204 15.20 0.52 -11.49
CA LEU A 204 14.43 -0.34 -12.38
C LEU A 204 13.39 0.43 -13.21
N THR A 205 12.75 1.47 -12.65
CA THR A 205 11.66 2.19 -13.32
C THR A 205 12.13 3.41 -14.10
N THR A 206 13.31 3.96 -13.79
CA THR A 206 13.84 5.16 -14.46
C THR A 206 13.98 5.01 -15.98
N PRO A 207 14.51 3.89 -16.54
CA PRO A 207 14.64 3.76 -17.99
C PRO A 207 13.30 3.95 -18.73
N LEU A 208 12.23 3.33 -18.23
CA LEU A 208 10.90 3.44 -18.84
C LEU A 208 10.34 4.85 -18.74
N GLY A 209 10.55 5.54 -17.61
CA GLY A 209 10.14 6.93 -17.44
C GLY A 209 10.89 7.89 -18.35
N LEU A 210 12.20 7.69 -18.55
CA LEU A 210 13.01 8.54 -19.43
C LEU A 210 12.56 8.45 -20.90
N LEU A 211 12.09 7.29 -21.36
CA LEU A 211 11.56 7.12 -22.72
C LEU A 211 10.32 7.99 -23.00
N HIS A 212 9.57 8.37 -21.95
CA HIS A 212 8.33 9.14 -22.04
C HIS A 212 8.46 10.51 -21.37
N ALA A 213 9.67 10.93 -20.98
CA ALA A 213 9.89 12.18 -20.27
C ALA A 213 9.55 13.42 -21.13
N GLY A 214 9.64 13.29 -22.47
CA GLY A 214 9.28 14.34 -23.41
C GLY A 214 7.77 14.61 -23.51
N ASP A 215 6.93 13.68 -23.06
CA ASP A 215 5.47 13.77 -23.13
C ASP A 215 4.87 14.42 -21.86
N VAL A 216 5.71 14.90 -20.95
CA VAL A 216 5.27 15.57 -19.71
C VAL A 216 4.74 16.96 -19.99
N THR A 217 3.52 17.24 -19.53
CA THR A 217 2.89 18.56 -19.59
C THR A 217 2.77 19.13 -18.18
N PHE A 218 3.53 20.19 -17.92
CA PHE A 218 3.54 20.80 -16.60
C PHE A 218 2.25 21.57 -16.31
N GLY A 219 1.54 21.13 -15.28
CA GLY A 219 0.43 21.86 -14.67
C GLY A 219 0.58 21.90 -13.15
N TRP A 220 -0.02 22.90 -12.51
CA TRP A 220 0.08 23.05 -11.05
C TRP A 220 -0.56 21.87 -10.30
N ARG A 221 -1.75 21.41 -10.73
CA ARG A 221 -2.44 20.25 -10.11
C ARG A 221 -1.67 18.95 -10.27
N PRO A 222 -1.28 18.51 -11.49
CA PRO A 222 -0.54 17.26 -11.65
C PRO A 222 0.79 17.28 -10.90
N THR A 223 1.49 18.43 -10.90
CA THR A 223 2.79 18.56 -10.23
C THR A 223 2.66 18.48 -8.71
N LEU A 224 1.70 19.18 -8.10
CA LEU A 224 1.46 19.07 -6.66
C LEU A 224 1.02 17.67 -6.25
N SER A 225 0.18 17.01 -7.06
CA SER A 225 -0.20 15.62 -6.85
C SER A 225 1.00 14.67 -6.93
N MET A 226 1.91 14.88 -7.87
CA MET A 226 3.17 14.13 -7.97
C MET A 226 4.06 14.31 -6.73
N VAL A 227 4.19 15.55 -6.26
CA VAL A 227 4.91 15.87 -5.02
C VAL A 227 4.24 15.19 -3.82
N GLY A 228 2.92 15.25 -3.73
CA GLY A 228 2.13 14.57 -2.71
C GLY A 228 2.35 13.05 -2.70
N LEU A 229 2.33 12.41 -3.87
CA LEU A 229 2.60 10.98 -4.02
C LEU A 229 3.98 10.59 -3.51
N GLY A 230 5.01 11.33 -3.90
CA GLY A 230 6.38 11.03 -3.53
C GLY A 230 6.68 11.33 -2.07
N VAL A 231 6.50 12.59 -1.68
CA VAL A 231 6.88 13.10 -0.35
C VAL A 231 5.94 12.56 0.72
N LEU A 232 4.63 12.74 0.57
CA LEU A 232 3.67 12.32 1.60
C LEU A 232 3.48 10.80 1.55
N GLY A 233 3.10 10.26 0.38
CA GLY A 233 2.74 8.85 0.22
C GLY A 233 3.91 7.88 0.32
N THR A 234 5.07 8.26 -0.22
CA THR A 234 6.20 7.33 -0.41
C THR A 234 7.39 7.64 0.52
N ALA A 235 7.24 8.58 1.46
CA ALA A 235 8.21 8.79 2.55
C ALA A 235 7.52 9.04 3.89
N LEU A 236 6.78 10.14 4.04
CA LEU A 236 6.26 10.55 5.36
C LEU A 236 5.22 9.57 5.93
N ALA A 237 4.35 8.99 5.10
CA ALA A 237 3.42 7.95 5.53
C ALA A 237 4.15 6.71 6.07
N TYR A 238 5.27 6.33 5.45
CA TYR A 238 6.11 5.23 5.96
C TYR A 238 6.81 5.58 7.28
N VAL A 239 7.27 6.81 7.45
CA VAL A 239 7.83 7.29 8.73
C VAL A 239 6.77 7.23 9.83
N ALA A 240 5.57 7.75 9.56
CA ALA A 240 4.46 7.72 10.50
C ALA A 240 4.01 6.28 10.81
N MET A 241 3.96 5.40 9.82
CA MET A 241 3.65 3.98 10.03
C MET A 241 4.72 3.29 10.88
N ALA A 242 6.01 3.56 10.64
CA ALA A 242 7.10 3.00 11.43
C ALA A 242 7.06 3.49 12.89
N ASP A 243 6.76 4.77 13.12
CA ASP A 243 6.54 5.33 14.46
C ASP A 243 5.34 4.69 15.16
N ASN A 244 4.19 4.62 14.48
CA ASN A 244 2.98 3.97 14.99
C ASN A 244 3.24 2.50 15.35
N ALA A 245 3.98 1.76 14.51
CA ALA A 245 4.32 0.37 14.77
C ALA A 245 5.24 0.21 15.99
N GLY A 246 6.19 1.12 16.19
CA GLY A 246 7.05 1.13 17.37
C GLY A 246 6.32 1.47 18.67
N ARG A 247 5.35 2.39 18.62
CA ARG A 247 4.60 2.87 19.80
C ARG A 247 3.40 2.02 20.17
N LEU A 248 2.62 1.58 19.18
CA LEU A 248 1.33 0.90 19.37
C LEU A 248 1.40 -0.60 19.08
N GLY A 249 2.51 -1.08 18.52
CA GLY A 249 2.64 -2.42 17.98
C GLY A 249 2.11 -2.55 16.55
N SER A 250 2.70 -3.45 15.77
CA SER A 250 2.43 -3.59 14.33
C SER A 250 0.95 -3.84 13.99
N SER A 251 0.23 -4.59 14.82
CA SER A 251 -1.19 -4.90 14.58
C SER A 251 -2.10 -3.68 14.73
N ARG A 252 -1.88 -2.83 15.74
CA ARG A 252 -2.65 -1.59 15.92
C ARG A 252 -2.28 -0.56 14.87
N ALA A 253 -0.99 -0.44 14.54
CA ALA A 253 -0.52 0.47 13.50
C ALA A 253 -1.11 0.13 12.12
N SER A 254 -1.08 -1.15 11.73
CA SER A 254 -1.59 -1.58 10.42
C SER A 254 -3.11 -1.41 10.28
N ALA A 255 -3.86 -1.30 11.39
CA ALA A 255 -5.30 -1.05 11.33
C ALA A 255 -5.64 0.30 10.66
N SER A 256 -4.72 1.28 10.62
CA SER A 256 -4.96 2.54 9.90
C SER A 256 -5.14 2.33 8.40
N VAL A 257 -4.62 1.23 7.83
CA VAL A 257 -4.73 0.90 6.40
C VAL A 257 -6.18 0.65 5.99
N TYR A 258 -7.06 0.26 6.91
CA TYR A 258 -8.50 0.13 6.64
C TYR A 258 -9.18 1.46 6.28
N LEU A 259 -8.51 2.61 6.51
CA LEU A 259 -8.99 3.92 6.07
C LEU A 259 -8.77 4.18 4.56
N ILE A 260 -7.80 3.49 3.93
CA ILE A 260 -7.45 3.69 2.51
C ILE A 260 -8.68 3.67 1.60
N PRO A 261 -9.50 2.59 1.58
CA PRO A 261 -10.61 2.49 0.63
C PRO A 261 -11.73 3.49 0.92
N VAL A 262 -11.88 3.92 2.18
CA VAL A 262 -12.86 4.96 2.56
C VAL A 262 -12.42 6.32 2.04
N VAL A 263 -11.14 6.65 2.22
CA VAL A 263 -10.58 7.93 1.80
C VAL A 263 -10.53 8.03 0.27
N SER A 264 -10.15 6.96 -0.43
CA SER A 264 -10.17 6.95 -1.90
C SER A 264 -11.59 7.11 -2.45
N LEU A 265 -12.58 6.43 -1.85
CA LEU A 265 -13.99 6.57 -2.22
C LEU A 265 -14.48 8.00 -2.03
N VAL A 266 -14.22 8.60 -0.87
CA VAL A 266 -14.66 9.97 -0.57
C VAL A 266 -14.02 10.97 -1.53
N LEU A 267 -12.71 10.87 -1.78
CA LEU A 267 -12.02 11.81 -2.67
C LEU A 267 -12.43 11.63 -4.12
N GLY A 268 -12.55 10.40 -4.61
CA GLY A 268 -12.97 10.19 -6.00
C GLY A 268 -14.42 10.62 -6.22
N ALA A 269 -15.35 10.25 -5.34
CA ALA A 269 -16.75 10.64 -5.45
C ALA A 269 -16.98 12.15 -5.23
N ALA A 270 -16.41 12.74 -4.17
CA ALA A 270 -16.72 14.13 -3.80
C ALA A 270 -15.83 15.18 -4.47
N VAL A 271 -14.59 14.84 -4.85
CA VAL A 271 -13.64 15.81 -5.44
C VAL A 271 -13.49 15.61 -6.94
N ARG A 272 -13.37 14.36 -7.41
CA ARG A 272 -13.31 14.06 -8.86
C ARG A 272 -14.66 13.87 -9.52
N ASN A 273 -15.76 13.87 -8.74
CA ASN A 273 -17.12 13.60 -9.23
C ASN A 273 -17.20 12.27 -9.98
N GLU A 274 -16.47 11.25 -9.51
CA GLU A 274 -16.53 9.91 -10.09
C GLU A 274 -17.87 9.24 -9.76
N ASP A 275 -18.52 8.68 -10.78
CA ASP A 275 -19.73 7.88 -10.61
C ASP A 275 -19.38 6.53 -9.97
N VAL A 276 -19.64 6.39 -8.67
CA VAL A 276 -19.36 5.16 -7.94
C VAL A 276 -20.62 4.32 -7.79
N ALA A 277 -20.59 3.13 -8.38
CA ALA A 277 -21.67 2.17 -8.24
C ALA A 277 -21.90 1.77 -6.77
N ALA A 278 -23.17 1.76 -6.35
CA ALA A 278 -23.56 1.33 -5.00
C ALA A 278 -23.09 -0.10 -4.68
N LEU A 279 -23.05 -0.96 -5.71
CA LEU A 279 -22.52 -2.32 -5.58
C LEU A 279 -21.03 -2.33 -5.20
N SER A 280 -20.23 -1.39 -5.74
CA SER A 280 -18.82 -1.29 -5.39
C SER A 280 -18.62 -0.81 -3.95
N VAL A 281 -19.47 0.08 -3.46
CA VAL A 281 -19.46 0.52 -2.05
C VAL A 281 -19.82 -0.64 -1.11
N ALA A 282 -20.86 -1.40 -1.45
CA ALA A 282 -21.24 -2.60 -0.70
C ALA A 282 -20.10 -3.65 -0.73
N GLY A 283 -19.50 -3.88 -1.89
CA GLY A 283 -18.35 -4.75 -2.07
C GLY A 283 -17.15 -4.34 -1.23
N CYS A 284 -16.88 -3.04 -1.11
CA CYS A 284 -15.85 -2.49 -0.23
C CYS A 284 -16.11 -2.85 1.23
N ALA A 285 -17.33 -2.63 1.74
CA ALA A 285 -17.69 -3.02 3.11
C ALA A 285 -17.49 -4.52 3.35
N VAL A 286 -17.91 -5.36 2.39
CA VAL A 286 -17.73 -6.83 2.44
C VAL A 286 -16.25 -7.21 2.43
N ALA A 287 -15.43 -6.58 1.58
CA ALA A 287 -14.00 -6.84 1.49
C ALA A 287 -13.28 -6.50 2.80
N LEU A 288 -13.62 -5.37 3.43
CA LEU A 288 -13.06 -4.96 4.71
C LEU A 288 -13.47 -5.90 5.86
N ALA A 289 -14.74 -6.32 5.88
CA ALA A 289 -15.22 -7.30 6.85
C ALA A 289 -14.47 -8.64 6.70
N GLY A 290 -14.29 -9.12 5.46
CA GLY A 290 -13.53 -10.33 5.17
C GLY A 290 -12.07 -10.24 5.61
N ALA A 291 -11.39 -9.13 5.28
CA ALA A 291 -10.02 -8.86 5.70
C ALA A 291 -9.88 -8.84 7.24
N TRP A 292 -10.81 -8.18 7.94
CA TRP A 292 -10.85 -8.12 9.40
C TRP A 292 -11.07 -9.50 10.05
N MET A 293 -11.91 -10.34 9.45
CA MET A 293 -12.13 -11.71 9.89
C MET A 293 -10.89 -12.59 9.65
N ALA A 294 -10.27 -12.47 8.47
CA ALA A 294 -9.09 -13.25 8.09
C ALA A 294 -7.87 -12.93 8.96
N GLY A 295 -7.72 -11.67 9.38
CA GLY A 295 -6.62 -11.23 10.26
C GLY A 295 -6.75 -11.65 11.73
N ARG A 296 -7.87 -12.27 12.14
CA ARG A 296 -8.12 -12.75 13.52
C ARG A 296 -8.12 -14.28 13.67
N GLY A 297 -8.06 -15.02 12.56
CA GLY A 297 -7.99 -16.48 12.54
C GLY A 297 -6.56 -16.97 12.45
#